data_AF-A0A7S3CH82-F1
#
_entry.id   AF-A0A7S3CH82-F1
#
_cell.length_a   1.000
_cell.length_b   1.000
_cell.length_c   1.000
_cell.angle_alpha   90.00
_cell.angle_beta   90.00
_cell.angle_gamma   90.00
#
_symmetry.space_group_name_H-M   'P 1'
#
loop_
_entity.id
_entity.type
_entity.pdbx_description
1 polymer ?
#
loop_
_entity_poly.entity_id
_entity_poly.type
_entity_poly.pdbx_seq_one_letter_code
_entity_poly.pdbx_strand_id
1 'polypeptide(L)'
;TASSYEPLDLLGQGSKRGALLDLFRCPQNNLGVYIGSRRAYPGVCSLEDLEVEVGLSVDGMVAALGEALEQQQGTLDLISALQGRDPHGIDGVFRIYQGLLGRPGAFDVSEDDRECRDYVEKVGALGELPRPLALRALEDYLLAATFKDCSLILAFSEVNEEVSGRR
;
A
#
# COMPACT_ATOMS: atom_id res chain seq x y z
N THR A 1 3.60 -1.11 20.28
CA THR A 1 4.87 -1.63 19.72
C THR A 1 5.02 -1.08 18.31
N ALA A 2 6.24 -0.81 17.85
CA ALA A 2 6.47 -0.45 16.45
C ALA A 2 6.21 -1.69 15.59
N SER A 3 5.59 -1.51 14.42
CA SER A 3 5.36 -2.61 13.48
C SER A 3 6.66 -2.95 12.76
N SER A 4 6.94 -4.24 12.57
CA SER A 4 8.01 -4.75 11.71
C SER A 4 7.54 -5.06 10.30
N TYR A 5 6.25 -4.84 10.01
CA TYR A 5 5.66 -5.04 8.69
C TYR A 5 6.31 -4.11 7.65
N GLU A 6 6.87 -4.71 6.60
CA GLU A 6 7.39 -4.03 5.42
C GLU A 6 6.42 -4.23 4.24
N PRO A 7 5.73 -3.17 3.77
CA PRO A 7 4.77 -3.28 2.67
C PRO A 7 5.33 -3.88 1.38
N LEU A 8 6.60 -3.60 1.06
CA LEU A 8 7.24 -4.10 -0.16
C LEU A 8 7.38 -5.63 -0.19
N ASP A 9 7.50 -6.26 0.98
CA ASP A 9 7.54 -7.72 1.11
C ASP A 9 6.22 -8.35 0.66
N LEU A 10 5.08 -7.72 0.99
CA LEU A 10 3.75 -8.19 0.60
C LEU A 10 3.50 -8.03 -0.91
N LEU A 11 4.05 -6.97 -1.50
CA LEU A 11 3.95 -6.67 -2.94
C LEU A 11 4.90 -7.52 -3.81
N GLY A 12 5.67 -8.44 -3.21
CA GLY A 12 6.50 -9.41 -3.94
C GLY A 12 7.98 -9.07 -4.02
N GLN A 13 8.45 -8.04 -3.30
CA GLN A 13 9.89 -7.72 -3.21
C GLN A 13 10.61 -8.47 -2.08
N GLY A 14 9.88 -9.28 -1.30
CA GLY A 14 10.43 -10.04 -0.20
C GLY A 14 9.50 -11.17 0.26
N SER A 15 9.47 -11.43 1.57
CA SER A 15 8.71 -12.57 2.11
C SER A 15 7.28 -12.19 2.44
N LYS A 16 6.31 -12.55 1.57
CA LYS A 16 4.88 -12.41 1.89
C LYS A 16 4.52 -13.06 3.23
N ARG A 17 5.07 -14.25 3.51
CA ARG A 17 4.87 -14.96 4.78
C ARG A 17 5.36 -14.13 5.96
N GLY A 18 6.56 -13.54 5.88
CA GLY A 18 7.11 -12.67 6.92
C GLY A 18 6.23 -11.45 7.16
N ALA A 19 5.85 -10.76 6.08
CA ALA A 19 4.98 -9.58 6.14
C ALA A 19 3.63 -9.89 6.80
N LEU A 20 3.00 -11.02 6.43
CA LEU A 20 1.74 -11.48 7.04
C LEU A 20 1.90 -11.83 8.52
N LEU A 21 2.98 -12.52 8.91
CA LEU A 21 3.26 -12.81 10.31
C LEU A 21 3.41 -11.54 11.14
N ASP A 22 4.10 -10.54 10.60
CA ASP A 22 4.28 -9.26 11.29
C ASP A 22 2.98 -8.45 11.37
N LEU A 23 2.10 -8.55 10.37
CA LEU A 23 0.72 -8.03 10.44
C LEU A 23 -0.10 -8.72 11.54
N PHE A 24 -0.01 -10.04 11.68
CA PHE A 24 -0.70 -10.72 12.79
C PHE A 24 -0.12 -10.34 14.15
N ARG A 25 1.19 -10.11 14.27
CA ARG A 25 1.84 -9.69 15.53
C ARG A 25 1.54 -8.24 15.92
N CYS A 26 1.54 -7.32 14.96
CA CYS A 26 1.33 -5.90 15.18
C CYS A 26 0.38 -5.32 14.10
N PRO A 27 -0.93 -5.60 14.21
CA PRO A 27 -1.89 -5.32 13.13
C PRO A 27 -2.18 -3.84 12.92
N GLN A 28 -2.09 -3.02 13.99
CA GLN A 28 -2.38 -1.58 13.96
C GLN A 28 -3.69 -1.29 13.19
N ASN A 29 -3.63 -0.50 12.12
CA ASN A 29 -4.72 -0.28 11.17
C ASN A 29 -4.51 -0.98 9.82
N ASN A 30 -3.52 -1.86 9.70
CA ASN A 30 -3.13 -2.54 8.45
C ASN A 30 -3.75 -3.92 8.28
N LEU A 31 -4.27 -4.55 9.34
CA LEU A 31 -4.97 -5.83 9.29
C LEU A 31 -6.28 -5.79 10.05
N GLY A 32 -7.34 -6.31 9.44
CA GLY A 32 -8.63 -6.58 10.09
C GLY A 32 -9.20 -7.91 9.61
N VAL A 33 -9.57 -8.78 10.56
CA VAL A 33 -10.19 -10.08 10.29
C VAL A 33 -11.64 -10.03 10.74
N TYR A 34 -12.52 -10.49 9.86
CA TYR A 34 -13.97 -10.49 10.07
C TYR A 34 -14.50 -11.91 9.89
N ILE A 35 -15.40 -12.31 10.80
CA ILE A 35 -16.12 -13.58 10.74
C ILE A 35 -17.61 -13.22 10.59
N GLY A 36 -18.17 -13.55 9.43
CA GLY A 36 -19.45 -12.99 8.99
C GLY A 36 -19.36 -11.47 8.87
N SER A 37 -20.22 -10.75 9.59
CA SER A 37 -20.22 -9.27 9.63
C SER A 37 -19.48 -8.68 10.84
N ARG A 38 -18.95 -9.52 11.74
CA ARG A 38 -18.32 -9.08 12.99
C ARG A 38 -16.82 -9.00 12.85
N ARG A 39 -16.20 -7.93 13.35
CA ARG A 39 -14.74 -7.87 13.52
C ARG A 39 -14.34 -8.86 14.62
N ALA A 40 -13.46 -9.80 14.28
CA ALA A 40 -12.88 -10.77 15.22
C ALA A 40 -11.50 -10.32 15.70
N TYR A 41 -10.67 -9.78 14.80
CA TYR A 41 -9.32 -9.32 15.11
C TYR A 41 -8.99 -8.05 14.32
N PRO A 42 -8.19 -7.11 14.85
CA PRO A 42 -7.62 -7.05 16.20
C PRO A 42 -8.52 -6.38 17.22
N GLY A 43 -8.17 -6.53 18.51
CA GLY A 43 -8.78 -5.79 19.63
C GLY A 43 -10.14 -6.30 20.11
N VAL A 44 -10.61 -7.43 19.58
CA VAL A 44 -11.84 -8.10 20.04
C VAL A 44 -11.51 -9.44 20.69
N CYS A 45 -10.88 -10.37 19.98
CA CYS A 45 -10.35 -11.61 20.56
C CYS A 45 -8.82 -11.66 20.51
N SER A 46 -8.21 -12.56 21.30
CA SER A 46 -6.77 -12.84 21.19
C SER A 46 -6.47 -13.60 19.89
N LEU A 47 -5.18 -13.79 19.57
CA LEU A 47 -4.81 -14.64 18.44
C LEU A 47 -5.21 -16.09 18.68
N GLU A 48 -5.05 -16.60 19.90
CA GLU A 48 -5.44 -17.97 20.27
C GLU A 48 -6.96 -18.17 20.12
N ASP A 49 -7.76 -17.20 20.55
CA ASP A 49 -9.22 -17.25 20.37
C ASP A 49 -9.59 -17.19 18.88
N LEU A 50 -8.87 -16.41 18.07
CA LEU A 50 -9.07 -16.34 16.63
C LEU A 50 -8.77 -17.69 15.96
N GLU A 51 -7.70 -18.38 16.37
CA GLU A 51 -7.35 -19.70 15.84
C GLU A 51 -8.47 -20.72 16.10
N VAL A 52 -9.06 -20.67 17.29
CA VAL A 52 -10.20 -21.54 17.65
C VAL A 52 -11.43 -21.19 16.81
N GLU A 53 -11.74 -19.90 16.62
CA GLU A 53 -12.93 -19.47 15.90
C GLU A 53 -12.84 -19.72 14.38
N VAL A 54 -11.65 -19.53 13.80
CA VAL A 54 -11.39 -19.81 12.38
C VAL A 54 -11.15 -21.30 12.14
N GLY A 55 -10.72 -22.06 13.15
CA GLY A 55 -10.34 -23.46 13.01
C GLY A 55 -8.98 -23.67 12.33
N LEU A 56 -8.15 -22.62 12.25
CA LEU A 56 -6.81 -22.64 11.67
C LEU A 56 -5.81 -21.99 12.61
N SER A 57 -4.60 -22.54 12.70
CA SER A 57 -3.50 -21.82 13.36
C SER A 57 -3.16 -20.53 12.61
N VAL A 58 -2.48 -19.59 13.27
CA VAL A 58 -1.95 -18.38 12.63
C VAL A 58 -1.05 -18.76 11.45
N ASP A 59 -0.22 -19.79 11.58
CA ASP A 59 0.59 -20.29 10.47
C ASP A 59 -0.26 -20.83 9.30
N GLY A 60 -1.39 -21.47 9.60
CA GLY A 60 -2.36 -21.93 8.60
C GLY A 60 -3.07 -20.77 7.89
N MET A 61 -3.53 -19.77 8.66
CA MET A 61 -4.12 -18.54 8.11
C MET A 61 -3.12 -17.78 7.23
N VAL A 62 -1.87 -17.64 7.68
CA VAL A 62 -0.79 -17.01 6.91
C VAL A 62 -0.52 -17.77 5.62
N ALA A 63 -0.52 -19.11 5.64
CA ALA A 63 -0.36 -19.91 4.44
C ALA A 63 -1.51 -19.69 3.44
N ALA A 64 -2.76 -19.73 3.90
CA ALA A 64 -3.94 -19.50 3.06
C ALA A 64 -3.96 -18.07 2.47
N LEU A 65 -3.63 -17.05 3.27
CA LEU A 65 -3.50 -15.67 2.81
C LEU A 65 -2.35 -15.52 1.81
N GLY A 66 -1.21 -16.16 2.07
CA GLY A 66 -0.05 -16.16 1.17
C GLY A 66 -0.41 -16.73 -0.19
N GLU A 67 -1.08 -17.89 -0.23
CA GLU A 67 -1.54 -18.51 -1.47
C GLU A 67 -2.55 -17.63 -2.21
N ALA A 68 -3.54 -17.07 -1.50
CA ALA A 68 -4.51 -16.15 -2.10
C ALA A 68 -3.83 -14.91 -2.71
N LEU A 69 -2.82 -14.36 -2.04
CA LEU A 69 -2.05 -13.23 -2.57
C LEU A 69 -1.19 -13.62 -3.77
N GLU A 70 -0.62 -14.82 -3.79
CA GLU A 70 0.11 -15.34 -4.96
C GLU A 70 -0.80 -15.52 -6.17
N GLN A 71 -2.01 -16.05 -5.97
CA GLN A 71 -3.03 -16.13 -7.03
C GLN A 71 -3.44 -14.73 -7.54
N GLN A 72 -3.31 -13.70 -6.72
CA GLN A 72 -3.60 -12.30 -7.05
C GLN A 72 -2.35 -11.48 -7.39
N GLN A 73 -1.22 -12.11 -7.74
CA GLN A 73 0.03 -11.37 -7.99
C GLN A 73 -0.13 -10.27 -9.05
N GLY A 74 -0.88 -10.52 -10.13
CA GLY A 74 -1.13 -9.49 -11.16
C GLY A 74 -1.87 -8.25 -10.61
N THR A 75 -2.74 -8.42 -9.62
CA THR A 75 -3.40 -7.31 -8.93
C THR A 75 -2.41 -6.55 -8.05
N LEU A 76 -1.54 -7.26 -7.32
CA LEU A 76 -0.50 -6.65 -6.48
C LEU A 76 0.53 -5.88 -7.33
N ASP A 77 0.92 -6.43 -8.48
CA ASP A 77 1.82 -5.78 -9.44
C ASP A 77 1.19 -4.50 -9.99
N LEU A 78 -0.10 -4.52 -10.32
CA LEU A 78 -0.83 -3.33 -10.77
C LEU A 78 -0.91 -2.26 -9.68
N ILE A 79 -1.22 -2.65 -8.43
CA ILE A 79 -1.23 -1.72 -7.29
C ILE A 79 0.15 -1.09 -7.13
N SER A 80 1.22 -1.90 -7.13
CA SER A 80 2.60 -1.44 -7.02
C SER A 80 2.97 -0.47 -8.14
N ALA A 81 2.64 -0.79 -9.40
CA ALA A 81 2.87 0.09 -10.54
C ALA A 81 2.13 1.42 -10.42
N LEU A 82 0.89 1.42 -9.91
CA LEU A 82 0.10 2.63 -9.70
C LEU A 82 0.63 3.48 -8.54
N GLN A 83 1.11 2.87 -7.47
CA GLN A 83 1.83 3.59 -6.39
C GLN A 83 3.12 4.24 -6.92
N GLY A 84 3.78 3.60 -7.88
CA GLY A 84 5.00 4.09 -8.53
C GLY A 84 4.79 5.25 -9.51
N ARG A 85 3.55 5.69 -9.76
CA ARG A 85 3.27 6.88 -10.61
C ARG A 85 3.61 8.21 -9.93
N ASP A 86 4.09 8.20 -8.71
CA ASP A 86 4.59 9.38 -8.00
C ASP A 86 6.14 9.41 -7.98
N PRO A 87 6.81 9.76 -9.10
CA PRO A 87 8.27 9.79 -9.17
C PRO A 87 8.88 11.02 -8.48
N HIS A 88 8.06 12.03 -8.19
CA HIS A 88 8.51 13.32 -7.65
C HIS A 88 8.43 13.38 -6.12
N GLY A 89 7.62 12.51 -5.50
CA GLY A 89 7.33 12.56 -4.09
C GLY A 89 6.56 13.83 -3.70
N ILE A 90 6.19 13.92 -2.42
CA ILE A 90 5.37 15.04 -1.93
C ILE A 90 6.06 16.40 -2.10
N ASP A 91 7.38 16.47 -1.93
CA ASP A 91 8.12 17.74 -2.02
C ASP A 91 8.13 18.30 -3.45
N GLY A 92 8.35 17.44 -4.45
CA GLY A 92 8.30 17.84 -5.86
C GLY A 92 6.88 18.21 -6.29
N VAL A 93 5.88 17.44 -5.84
CA VAL A 93 4.47 17.71 -6.13
C VAL A 93 3.99 19.02 -5.51
N PHE A 94 4.39 19.33 -4.28
CA PHE A 94 4.08 20.60 -3.63
C PHE A 94 4.61 21.79 -4.44
N ARG A 95 5.82 21.69 -4.98
CA ARG A 95 6.41 22.73 -5.84
C ARG A 95 5.63 22.93 -7.13
N ILE A 96 5.27 21.83 -7.80
CA ILE A 96 4.42 21.85 -9.01
C ILE A 96 3.08 22.54 -8.71
N TYR A 97 2.45 22.20 -7.57
CA TYR A 97 1.20 22.81 -7.13
C TYR A 97 1.35 24.32 -6.90
N GLN A 98 2.41 24.76 -6.22
CA GLN A 98 2.69 26.18 -5.99
C GLN A 98 2.96 26.95 -7.29
N GLY A 99 3.66 26.33 -8.24
CA GLY A 99 3.90 26.88 -9.58
C GLY A 99 2.61 27.04 -10.38
N LEU A 100 1.71 26.05 -10.31
CA LEU A 100 0.38 26.12 -10.94
C LEU A 100 -0.51 27.21 -10.33
N LEU A 101 -0.33 27.53 -9.05
CA LEU A 101 -0.99 28.66 -8.37
C LEU A 101 -0.34 30.02 -8.69
N GLY A 102 0.74 30.05 -9.50
CA GLY A 102 1.45 31.28 -9.84
C GLY A 102 2.16 31.93 -8.64
N ARG A 103 2.49 31.16 -7.60
CA ARG A 103 3.16 31.70 -6.42
C ARG A 103 4.61 32.07 -6.75
N PRO A 104 5.09 33.26 -6.34
CA PRO A 104 6.50 33.63 -6.50
C PRO A 104 7.39 32.67 -5.70
N GLY A 105 8.54 32.32 -6.27
CA GLY A 105 9.52 31.41 -5.66
C GLY A 105 9.10 29.94 -5.58
N ALA A 106 8.03 29.54 -6.29
CA ALA A 106 7.59 28.15 -6.33
C ALA A 106 8.69 27.17 -6.77
N PHE A 107 9.66 27.62 -7.57
CA PHE A 107 10.80 26.83 -8.06
C PHE A 107 12.15 27.29 -7.49
N ASP A 108 12.16 28.25 -6.55
CA ASP A 108 13.39 28.73 -5.92
C ASP A 108 13.90 27.68 -4.94
N VAL A 109 15.16 27.29 -5.10
CA VAL A 109 15.83 26.32 -4.23
C VAL A 109 16.65 27.09 -3.21
N SER A 110 16.44 26.84 -1.90
CA SER A 110 17.19 27.57 -0.88
C SER A 110 18.65 27.11 -0.86
N GLU A 111 19.56 27.97 -0.44
CA GLU A 111 20.99 27.64 -0.38
C GLU A 111 21.32 26.50 0.59
N ASP A 112 20.44 26.24 1.56
CA ASP A 112 20.50 25.14 2.54
C ASP A 112 19.95 23.82 1.99
N ASP A 113 19.14 23.84 0.91
CA ASP A 113 18.64 22.63 0.21
C ASP A 113 19.73 21.95 -0.66
N ARG A 114 20.96 22.47 -0.64
CA ARG A 114 22.11 22.00 -1.46
C ARG A 114 22.64 20.62 -1.09
N GLU A 115 22.19 20.01 0.02
CA GLU A 115 22.56 18.62 0.34
C GLU A 115 22.01 17.60 -0.67
N CYS A 116 21.01 17.96 -1.48
CA CYS A 116 20.47 17.06 -2.50
C CYS A 116 20.63 17.65 -3.90
N ARG A 117 21.84 17.57 -4.48
CA ARG A 117 22.07 17.94 -5.91
C ARG A 117 21.05 17.32 -6.88
N ASP A 118 20.66 16.06 -6.63
CA ASP A 118 19.64 15.33 -7.41
C ASP A 118 18.24 15.96 -7.26
N TYR A 119 17.92 16.50 -6.08
CA TYR A 119 16.69 17.26 -5.83
C TYR A 119 16.71 18.62 -6.53
N VAL A 120 17.82 19.38 -6.42
CA VAL A 120 17.97 20.68 -7.08
C VAL A 120 17.82 20.56 -8.61
N GLU A 121 18.43 19.53 -9.22
CA GLU A 121 18.33 19.27 -10.66
C GLU A 121 16.90 18.92 -11.08
N LYS A 122 16.23 18.02 -10.34
CA LYS A 122 14.82 17.68 -10.57
C LYS A 122 13.91 18.90 -10.44
N VAL A 123 14.15 19.77 -9.45
CA VAL A 123 13.32 20.95 -9.18
C VAL A 123 13.53 22.07 -10.21
N GLY A 124 14.76 22.30 -10.66
CA GLY A 124 15.04 23.26 -11.73
C GLY A 124 14.30 22.92 -13.03
N ALA A 125 14.26 21.62 -13.38
CA ALA A 125 13.51 21.15 -14.55
C ALA A 125 11.98 21.36 -14.44
N LEU A 126 11.44 21.47 -13.22
CA LEU A 126 10.00 21.69 -13.01
C LEU A 126 9.57 23.14 -13.28
N GLY A 127 10.48 24.11 -13.17
CA GLY A 127 10.18 25.54 -13.41
C GLY A 127 9.84 25.86 -14.87
N GLU A 128 10.35 25.05 -15.80
CA GLU A 128 10.04 25.15 -17.23
C GLU A 128 8.93 24.18 -17.66
N LEU A 129 8.35 23.42 -16.72
CA LEU A 129 7.40 22.37 -17.04
C LEU A 129 6.12 22.97 -17.64
N PRO A 130 5.75 22.60 -18.88
CA PRO A 130 4.50 23.03 -19.47
C PRO A 130 3.31 22.69 -18.56
N ARG A 131 2.37 23.63 -18.42
CA ARG A 131 1.17 23.46 -17.58
C ARG A 131 0.45 22.11 -17.76
N PRO A 132 0.29 21.55 -18.98
CA PRO A 132 -0.29 20.22 -19.14
C PRO A 132 0.49 19.09 -18.46
N LEU A 133 1.83 19.16 -18.46
CA LEU A 133 2.67 18.16 -17.80
C LEU A 133 2.64 18.32 -16.27
N ALA A 134 2.58 19.57 -15.76
CA ALA A 134 2.38 19.85 -14.35
C ALA A 134 1.04 19.29 -13.81
N LEU A 135 -0.05 19.45 -14.57
CA LEU A 135 -1.34 18.89 -14.22
C LEU A 135 -1.34 17.35 -14.23
N ARG A 136 -0.65 16.74 -15.20
CA ARG A 136 -0.49 15.27 -15.25
C ARG A 136 0.30 14.75 -14.05
N ALA A 137 1.38 15.42 -13.65
CA ALA A 137 2.15 15.04 -12.47
C ALA A 137 1.32 15.09 -11.18
N LEU A 138 0.41 16.08 -11.05
CA LEU A 138 -0.54 16.12 -9.93
C LEU A 138 -1.56 14.98 -9.98
N GLU A 139 -2.10 14.70 -11.15
CA GLU A 139 -3.04 13.58 -11.34
C GLU A 139 -2.39 12.23 -11.00
N ASP A 140 -1.15 12.03 -11.47
CA ASP A 140 -0.33 10.86 -11.18
C ASP A 140 -0.05 10.71 -9.68
N TYR A 141 0.27 11.81 -8.98
CA TYR A 141 0.43 11.81 -7.52
C TYR A 141 -0.86 11.42 -6.79
N LEU A 142 -2.01 12.01 -7.17
CA LEU A 142 -3.30 11.70 -6.53
C LEU A 142 -3.71 10.24 -6.75
N LEU A 143 -3.43 9.70 -7.93
CA LEU A 143 -3.63 8.30 -8.23
C LEU A 143 -2.73 7.41 -7.37
N ALA A 144 -1.43 7.71 -7.30
CA ALA A 144 -0.49 6.99 -6.45
C ALA A 144 -0.88 7.05 -4.97
N ALA A 145 -1.27 8.22 -4.46
CA ALA A 145 -1.74 8.41 -3.08
C ALA A 145 -2.97 7.54 -2.79
N THR A 146 -3.92 7.45 -3.73
CA THR A 146 -5.09 6.58 -3.60
C THR A 146 -4.70 5.11 -3.45
N PHE A 147 -3.74 4.63 -4.24
CA PHE A 147 -3.28 3.23 -4.16
C PHE A 147 -2.34 2.95 -2.99
N LYS A 148 -1.69 3.98 -2.43
CA LYS A 148 -0.91 3.89 -1.17
C LYS A 148 -1.83 3.76 0.05
N ASP A 149 -3.07 4.27 -0.01
CA ASP A 149 -4.04 4.27 1.11
C ASP A 149 -5.24 3.33 0.89
N CYS A 150 -5.20 2.47 -0.14
CA CYS A 150 -6.26 1.51 -0.42
C CYS A 150 -6.21 0.29 0.52
N SER A 151 -7.32 -0.43 0.63
CA SER A 151 -7.40 -1.71 1.37
C SER A 151 -7.68 -2.87 0.43
N LEU A 152 -7.05 -4.02 0.67
CA LEU A 152 -7.36 -5.28 0.00
C LEU A 152 -8.26 -6.14 0.91
N ILE A 153 -9.38 -6.62 0.38
CA ILE A 153 -10.29 -7.51 1.09
C ILE A 153 -10.20 -8.89 0.44
N LEU A 154 -9.75 -9.88 1.20
CA LEU A 154 -9.73 -11.29 0.82
C LEU A 154 -10.84 -12.01 1.58
N ALA A 155 -11.73 -12.68 0.84
CA ALA A 155 -12.86 -13.41 1.41
C ALA A 155 -12.65 -14.91 1.23
N PHE A 156 -12.76 -15.64 2.34
CA PHE A 156 -12.64 -17.10 2.38
C PHE A 156 -13.99 -17.69 2.79
N SER A 157 -14.32 -18.83 2.20
CA SER A 157 -15.49 -19.62 2.58
C SER A 157 -15.10 -21.09 2.52
N GLU A 158 -15.61 -21.87 3.47
CA GLU A 158 -15.57 -23.32 3.34
C GLU A 158 -16.37 -23.74 2.11
N VAL A 159 -15.83 -24.69 1.35
CA VAL A 159 -16.52 -25.34 0.24
C VAL A 159 -16.86 -26.75 0.70
N ASN A 160 -18.13 -26.99 1.04
CA ASN A 160 -18.61 -28.35 1.27
C ASN A 160 -18.64 -29.08 -0.09
N GLU A 161 -17.85 -30.15 -0.23
CA GLU A 161 -17.71 -30.92 -1.48
C GLU A 161 -19.02 -31.55 -1.99
N GLU A 162 -20.07 -31.63 -1.18
CA GLU A 162 -21.39 -32.15 -1.59
C GLU A 162 -22.04 -31.34 -2.73
N VAL A 163 -21.58 -30.11 -3.01
CA VAL A 163 -22.11 -29.25 -4.08
C VAL A 163 -21.26 -29.31 -5.37
N SER A 164 -20.09 -29.94 -5.35
CA SER A 164 -19.17 -30.00 -6.50
C SER A 164 -19.60 -31.00 -7.59
N GLY A 165 -20.56 -31.88 -7.31
CA GLY A 165 -21.09 -32.86 -8.27
C GLY A 165 -22.09 -32.32 -9.31
N ARG A 166 -22.30 -31.00 -9.40
CA ARG A 166 -23.13 -30.37 -10.45
C ARG A 166 -22.38 -29.23 -11.14
N ARG A 167 -21.38 -29.56 -11.93
CA ARG A 167 -20.98 -28.76 -13.10
C ARG A 167 -20.55 -29.68 -14.23
#